data_AF-A0A9X2XPI8-F1
#
_entry.id   AF-A0A9X2XPI8-F1
#
_cell.length_a   1.000
_cell.length_b   1.000
_cell.length_c   1.000
_cell.angle_alpha   90.00
_cell.angle_beta   90.00
_cell.angle_gamma   90.00
#
_symmetry.space_group_name_H-M   'P 1'
#
loop_
_entity.id
_entity.type
_entity.pdbx_description
1 polymer ?
#
loop_
_entity_poly.entity_id
_entity_poly.type
_entity_poly.pdbx_seq_one_letter_code
_entity_poly.pdbx_strand_id
1 'polypeptide(L)'
;MKLQILALTMTTLLLSCEKEDKPVQYQYTNLNDTSVYYNHPVELDLDKDGEMDFLASTQLIGTSTGDHIQFRISSVFRNRILLQEEETPSMMNNDAIISNNDQPPYTWTAIGSAIIVERIIPLNIADAYWDGVWKNQTSKFLPVQLVKQDGKIYNCWIRISFSNDAQSKIILHDAAFCKTASLLIKAGQH
;
A
#
# COMPACT_ATOMS: atom_id res chain seq x y z
N MET A 1 -30.65 -75.06 -12.46
CA MET A 1 -29.51 -74.33 -13.05
C MET A 1 -29.69 -72.84 -12.72
N LYS A 2 -29.03 -72.32 -11.68
CA LYS A 2 -29.17 -70.92 -11.24
C LYS A 2 -27.89 -70.17 -11.65
N LEU A 3 -28.04 -69.15 -12.48
CA LEU A 3 -26.97 -68.30 -12.98
C LEU A 3 -26.82 -67.10 -12.03
N GLN A 4 -25.73 -67.02 -11.27
CA GLN A 4 -25.40 -65.87 -10.44
C GLN A 4 -24.57 -64.89 -11.26
N ILE A 5 -25.15 -63.73 -11.56
CA ILE A 5 -24.46 -62.61 -12.22
C ILE A 5 -23.72 -61.83 -11.14
N LEU A 6 -22.39 -61.92 -11.17
CA LEU A 6 -21.49 -61.17 -10.29
C LEU A 6 -21.30 -59.76 -10.87
N ALA A 7 -21.99 -58.78 -10.30
CA ALA A 7 -21.79 -57.37 -10.62
C ALA A 7 -20.53 -56.85 -9.91
N LEU A 8 -19.45 -56.64 -10.67
CA LEU A 8 -18.21 -56.04 -10.18
C LEU A 8 -18.32 -54.52 -10.30
N THR A 9 -18.75 -53.87 -9.22
CA THR A 9 -18.76 -52.40 -9.10
C THR A 9 -17.35 -51.90 -8.80
N MET A 10 -16.68 -51.36 -9.81
CA MET A 10 -15.37 -50.74 -9.71
C MET A 10 -15.54 -49.28 -9.24
N THR A 11 -15.38 -49.06 -7.94
CA THR A 11 -15.45 -47.73 -7.32
C THR A 11 -14.13 -46.98 -7.53
N THR A 12 -14.11 -46.05 -8.49
CA THR A 12 -13.00 -45.10 -8.67
C THR A 12 -13.02 -44.04 -7.56
N LEU A 13 -12.11 -44.16 -6.61
CA LEU A 13 -11.82 -43.14 -5.60
C LEU A 13 -11.12 -41.94 -6.29
N LEU A 14 -11.88 -40.87 -6.53
CA LEU A 14 -11.33 -39.57 -6.88
C LEU A 14 -10.66 -38.99 -5.62
N LEU A 15 -9.34 -39.15 -5.52
CA LEU A 15 -8.52 -38.38 -4.59
C LEU A 15 -8.51 -36.93 -5.06
N SER A 16 -9.48 -36.15 -4.57
CA SER A 16 -9.44 -34.70 -4.61
C SER A 16 -8.24 -34.25 -3.78
N CYS A 17 -7.13 -33.96 -4.45
CA CYS A 17 -5.96 -33.36 -3.84
C CYS A 17 -6.32 -31.91 -3.52
N GLU A 18 -6.86 -31.65 -2.31
CA GLU A 18 -6.95 -30.29 -1.80
C GLU A 18 -5.52 -29.76 -1.65
N LYS A 19 -5.13 -28.86 -2.56
CA LYS A 19 -3.87 -28.15 -2.46
C LYS A 19 -3.94 -27.31 -1.18
N GLU A 20 -3.24 -27.75 -0.16
CA GLU A 20 -3.15 -27.06 1.12
C GLU A 20 -2.44 -25.71 0.87
N ASP A 21 -3.22 -24.61 0.83
CA ASP A 21 -2.67 -23.27 0.68
C ASP A 21 -1.90 -22.92 1.95
N LYS A 22 -0.57 -22.91 1.84
CA LYS A 22 0.28 -22.48 2.96
C LYS A 22 -0.10 -21.06 3.36
N PRO A 23 -0.21 -20.77 4.67
CA PRO A 23 -0.55 -19.43 5.12
C PRO A 23 0.49 -18.42 4.64
N VAL A 24 0.00 -17.28 4.16
CA VAL A 24 0.87 -16.17 3.77
C VAL A 24 1.60 -15.66 5.00
N GLN A 25 2.92 -15.54 4.91
CA GLN A 25 3.74 -15.04 5.99
C GLN A 25 4.00 -13.55 5.80
N TYR A 26 3.72 -12.76 6.84
CA TYR A 26 3.96 -11.33 6.84
C TYR A 26 5.03 -10.95 7.88
N GLN A 27 5.61 -9.78 7.67
CA GLN A 27 6.27 -9.00 8.71
C GLN A 27 5.39 -7.80 9.02
N TYR A 28 4.90 -7.74 10.25
CA TYR A 28 4.12 -6.60 10.74
C TYR A 28 5.02 -5.58 11.45
N THR A 29 4.72 -4.31 11.22
CA THR A 29 5.39 -3.17 11.84
C THR A 29 4.33 -2.20 12.37
N ASN A 30 4.25 -2.06 13.69
CA ASN A 30 3.46 -0.99 14.32
C ASN A 30 4.24 0.32 14.21
N LEU A 31 3.63 1.35 13.63
CA LEU A 31 4.21 2.68 13.46
C LEU A 31 3.78 3.63 14.59
N ASN A 32 3.09 3.13 15.62
CA ASN A 32 2.71 3.83 16.85
C ASN A 32 1.95 5.14 16.61
N ASP A 33 1.07 5.16 15.60
CA ASP A 33 0.32 6.36 15.19
C ASP A 33 1.23 7.58 14.97
N THR A 34 2.40 7.34 14.36
CA THR A 34 3.41 8.38 14.11
C THR A 34 2.82 9.46 13.20
N SER A 35 2.81 10.69 13.69
CA SER A 35 2.33 11.84 12.95
C SER A 35 3.46 12.44 12.11
N VAL A 36 3.18 12.68 10.84
CA VAL A 36 4.08 13.42 9.94
C VAL A 36 3.59 14.86 9.89
N TYR A 37 4.47 15.77 10.28
CA TYR A 37 4.20 17.20 10.33
C TYR A 37 4.99 17.94 9.26
N TYR A 38 4.64 19.22 9.07
CA TYR A 38 5.45 20.10 8.25
C TYR A 38 6.91 20.12 8.73
N ASN A 39 7.85 19.89 7.80
CA ASN A 39 9.30 19.84 8.03
C ASN A 39 9.78 18.77 9.04
N HIS A 40 8.99 17.73 9.31
CA HIS A 40 9.37 16.61 10.17
C HIS A 40 9.18 15.29 9.41
N PRO A 41 10.15 14.89 8.58
CA PRO A 41 10.05 13.65 7.83
C PRO A 41 10.14 12.42 8.74
N VAL A 42 9.53 11.32 8.30
CA VAL A 42 9.56 10.01 8.97
C VAL A 42 10.07 8.98 7.98
N GLU A 43 11.17 8.34 8.34
CA GLU A 43 11.76 7.23 7.59
C GLU A 43 11.02 5.92 7.93
N LEU A 44 10.78 5.10 6.91
CA LEU A 44 10.08 3.83 7.04
C LEU A 44 11.00 2.71 6.54
N ASP A 45 11.35 1.79 7.44
CA ASP A 45 12.03 0.52 7.16
C ASP A 45 11.01 -0.60 7.43
N LEU A 46 10.38 -1.09 6.37
CA LEU A 46 9.25 -2.04 6.47
C LEU A 46 9.75 -3.47 6.67
N ASP A 47 10.86 -3.83 6.04
CA ASP A 47 11.44 -5.16 6.16
C ASP A 47 12.55 -5.32 7.22
N LYS A 48 12.84 -4.25 7.96
CA LYS A 48 13.71 -4.22 9.14
C LYS A 48 15.15 -4.65 8.82
N ASP A 49 15.63 -4.31 7.63
CA ASP A 49 17.01 -4.57 7.23
C ASP A 49 17.97 -3.43 7.62
N GLY A 50 17.45 -2.35 8.21
CA GLY A 50 18.22 -1.19 8.65
C GLY A 50 18.42 -0.13 7.58
N GLU A 51 17.91 -0.34 6.37
CA GLU A 51 17.85 0.68 5.32
C GLU A 51 16.45 1.29 5.23
N MET A 52 16.38 2.58 4.86
CA MET A 52 15.10 3.25 4.64
C MET A 52 14.47 2.76 3.33
N ASP A 53 13.23 2.28 3.40
CA ASP A 53 12.44 1.85 2.25
C ASP A 53 11.61 2.98 1.63
N PHE A 54 11.00 3.80 2.48
CA PHE A 54 10.14 4.92 2.11
C PHE A 54 10.35 6.11 3.04
N LEU A 55 10.03 7.30 2.53
CA LEU A 55 10.07 8.55 3.28
C LEU A 55 8.69 9.19 3.29
N ALA A 56 8.12 9.38 4.48
CA ALA A 56 6.95 10.22 4.65
C ALA A 56 7.40 11.64 4.98
N SER A 57 7.01 12.62 4.17
CA SER A 57 7.53 13.99 4.30
C SER A 57 6.52 15.03 3.84
N THR A 58 6.90 16.30 3.96
CA THR A 58 6.15 17.43 3.44
C THR A 58 6.99 18.25 2.49
N GLN A 59 6.35 18.85 1.49
CA GLN A 59 6.99 19.74 0.53
C GLN A 59 6.18 21.03 0.41
N LEU A 60 6.87 22.18 0.43
CA LEU A 60 6.30 23.48 0.10
C LEU A 60 6.66 23.83 -1.35
N ILE A 61 5.65 24.05 -2.18
CA ILE A 61 5.80 24.40 -3.60
C ILE A 61 5.08 25.72 -3.86
N GLY A 62 5.80 26.70 -4.42
CA GLY A 62 5.20 27.94 -4.92
C GLY A 62 4.91 27.82 -6.41
N THR A 63 3.70 28.20 -6.82
CA THR A 63 3.26 28.21 -8.23
C THR A 63 2.74 29.60 -8.61
N SER A 64 2.40 29.80 -9.88
CA SER A 64 1.73 31.04 -10.31
C SER A 64 0.30 31.20 -9.78
N THR A 65 -0.26 30.15 -9.15
CA THR A 65 -1.63 30.15 -8.62
C THR A 65 -1.69 30.21 -7.10
N GLY A 66 -0.58 29.95 -6.39
CA GLY A 66 -0.55 29.90 -4.94
C GLY A 66 0.62 29.10 -4.39
N ASP A 67 0.67 29.03 -3.07
CA ASP A 67 1.56 28.11 -2.36
C ASP A 67 0.83 26.80 -2.06
N HIS A 68 1.59 25.71 -2.06
CA HIS A 68 1.08 24.35 -1.89
C HIS A 68 1.90 23.63 -0.83
N ILE A 69 1.25 23.10 0.21
CA ILE A 69 1.89 22.20 1.18
C ILE A 69 1.41 20.78 0.89
N GLN A 70 2.31 19.95 0.38
CA GLN A 70 2.00 18.57 0.01
C GLN A 70 2.53 17.61 1.07
N PHE A 71 1.69 16.71 1.56
CA PHE A 71 2.10 15.55 2.35
C PHE A 71 2.35 14.39 1.39
N ARG A 72 3.55 13.83 1.43
CA ARG A 72 4.01 12.85 0.46
C ARG A 72 4.50 11.57 1.12
N ILE A 73 4.30 10.45 0.45
CA ILE A 73 5.05 9.20 0.66
C ILE A 73 5.90 8.99 -0.58
N SER A 74 7.21 8.94 -0.41
CA SER A 74 8.17 8.76 -1.50
C SER A 74 8.91 7.44 -1.35
N SER A 75 9.12 6.73 -2.45
CA SER A 75 9.94 5.52 -2.44
C SER A 75 11.41 5.86 -2.46
N VAL A 76 12.19 5.04 -1.77
CA VAL A 76 13.65 5.15 -1.74
C VAL A 76 14.24 4.06 -2.63
N PHE A 77 15.30 4.41 -3.36
CA PHE A 77 15.95 3.54 -4.34
C PHE A 77 14.97 2.95 -5.38
N ARG A 78 14.79 1.63 -5.39
CA ARG A 78 14.02 0.88 -6.40
C ARG A 78 12.64 0.45 -5.92
N ASN A 79 12.28 0.80 -4.68
CA ASN A 79 10.96 0.55 -4.13
C ASN A 79 9.90 1.32 -4.94
N ARG A 80 8.67 0.82 -4.90
CA ARG A 80 7.61 1.31 -5.78
C ARG A 80 6.36 1.69 -5.01
N ILE A 81 5.65 2.66 -5.54
CA ILE A 81 4.32 3.07 -5.10
C ILE A 81 3.39 2.90 -6.30
N LEU A 82 2.15 2.47 -6.04
CA LEU A 82 1.13 2.34 -7.07
C LEU A 82 0.55 3.73 -7.36
N LEU A 83 0.81 4.27 -8.55
CA LEU A 83 0.51 5.66 -8.88
C LEU A 83 -0.29 5.81 -10.18
N GLN A 84 -1.15 6.82 -10.21
CA GLN A 84 -1.68 7.45 -11.40
C GLN A 84 -1.24 8.90 -11.34
N GLU A 85 -0.31 9.30 -12.22
CA GLU A 85 0.43 10.57 -12.08
C GLU A 85 1.14 10.65 -10.71
N GLU A 86 0.76 11.59 -9.85
CA GLU A 86 1.26 11.72 -8.48
C GLU A 86 0.27 11.23 -7.41
N GLU A 87 -0.87 10.66 -7.78
CA GLU A 87 -1.88 10.15 -6.84
C GLU A 87 -1.75 8.64 -6.62
N THR A 88 -2.01 8.19 -5.40
CA THR A 88 -2.06 6.77 -5.02
C THR A 88 -3.46 6.38 -4.57
N PRO A 89 -3.96 5.17 -4.87
CA PRO A 89 -5.30 4.76 -4.44
C PRO A 89 -5.36 4.64 -2.92
N SER A 90 -6.51 5.03 -2.34
CA SER A 90 -6.84 4.79 -0.94
C SER A 90 -7.59 3.47 -0.79
N MET A 91 -6.86 2.39 -0.48
CA MET A 91 -7.44 1.04 -0.41
C MET A 91 -8.19 0.79 0.89
N MET A 92 -9.27 0.01 0.80
CA MET A 92 -10.05 -0.51 1.93
C MET A 92 -9.37 -1.74 2.52
N ASN A 93 -9.73 -2.08 3.75
CA ASN A 93 -9.35 -3.37 4.32
C ASN A 93 -9.88 -4.51 3.43
N ASN A 94 -9.03 -5.51 3.18
CA ASN A 94 -9.24 -6.64 2.28
C ASN A 94 -9.19 -6.37 0.76
N ASP A 95 -8.95 -5.14 0.30
CA ASP A 95 -8.74 -4.88 -1.13
C ASP A 95 -7.48 -5.60 -1.63
N ALA A 96 -7.54 -6.13 -2.85
CA ALA A 96 -6.43 -6.88 -3.43
C ALA A 96 -5.29 -5.95 -3.88
N ILE A 97 -4.06 -6.25 -3.47
CA ILE A 97 -2.83 -5.62 -3.94
C ILE A 97 -2.16 -6.58 -4.92
N ILE A 98 -2.17 -6.22 -6.20
CA ILE A 98 -1.68 -7.07 -7.28
C ILE A 98 -0.24 -6.67 -7.60
N SER A 99 0.65 -7.67 -7.68
CA SER A 99 2.11 -7.44 -7.79
C SER A 99 2.57 -6.83 -9.11
N ASN A 100 1.75 -6.88 -10.15
CA ASN A 100 2.07 -6.44 -11.50
C ASN A 100 1.25 -5.20 -11.87
N ASN A 101 1.43 -4.69 -13.09
CA ASN A 101 0.69 -3.52 -13.58
C ASN A 101 -0.74 -3.84 -14.05
N ASP A 102 -1.36 -4.91 -13.54
CA ASP A 102 -2.74 -5.29 -13.88
C ASP A 102 -3.77 -4.55 -13.00
N GLN A 103 -3.43 -3.33 -12.55
CA GLN A 103 -4.27 -2.50 -11.67
C GLN A 103 -4.56 -1.11 -12.27
N PRO A 104 -5.09 -1.02 -13.51
CA PRO A 104 -5.42 0.26 -14.14
C PRO A 104 -6.47 1.03 -13.30
N PRO A 105 -6.41 2.36 -13.29
CA PRO A 105 -5.51 3.24 -14.06
C PRO A 105 -4.11 3.40 -13.46
N TYR A 106 -3.79 2.72 -12.35
CA TYR A 106 -2.55 2.89 -11.62
C TYR A 106 -1.44 1.97 -12.16
N THR A 107 -0.20 2.39 -11.93
CA THR A 107 1.01 1.64 -12.31
C THR A 107 2.04 1.68 -11.20
N TRP A 108 2.81 0.60 -11.04
CA TRP A 108 3.88 0.55 -10.06
C TRP A 108 5.08 1.38 -10.53
N THR A 109 5.30 2.51 -9.89
CA THR A 109 6.35 3.47 -10.26
C THR A 109 7.53 3.38 -9.31
N ALA A 110 8.73 3.11 -9.84
CA ALA A 110 9.98 3.21 -9.11
C ALA A 110 10.39 4.68 -8.93
N ILE A 111 11.03 5.02 -7.81
CA ILE A 111 11.32 6.42 -7.44
C ILE A 111 10.03 7.26 -7.49
N GLY A 112 8.92 6.67 -7.06
CA GLY A 112 7.60 7.29 -7.06
C GLY A 112 7.44 8.18 -5.83
N SER A 113 6.65 9.25 -5.98
CA SER A 113 6.23 10.09 -4.86
C SER A 113 4.73 10.32 -4.95
N ALA A 114 3.97 9.70 -4.04
CA ALA A 114 2.55 9.94 -3.92
C ALA A 114 2.30 11.23 -3.16
N ILE A 115 1.48 12.13 -3.69
CA ILE A 115 0.78 13.15 -2.89
C ILE A 115 -0.37 12.43 -2.18
N ILE A 116 -0.31 12.39 -0.85
CA ILE A 116 -1.40 11.88 -0.02
C ILE A 116 -2.50 12.92 0.02
N VAL A 117 -2.14 14.12 0.44
CA VAL A 117 -3.04 15.27 0.53
C VAL A 117 -2.23 16.54 0.34
N GLU A 118 -2.86 17.57 -0.23
CA GLU A 118 -2.27 18.87 -0.47
C GLU A 118 -3.12 19.97 0.16
N ARG A 119 -2.47 20.94 0.82
CA ARG A 119 -3.10 22.20 1.20
C ARG A 119 -2.75 23.26 0.17
N ILE A 120 -3.76 23.77 -0.52
CA ILE A 120 -3.64 24.83 -1.51
C ILE A 120 -3.92 26.16 -0.82
N ILE A 121 -3.02 27.13 -0.98
CA ILE A 121 -3.08 28.48 -0.44
C ILE A 121 -3.10 29.44 -1.65
N PRO A 122 -4.30 29.80 -2.16
CA PRO A 122 -4.42 30.61 -3.37
C PRO A 122 -3.81 32.02 -3.21
N LEU A 123 -3.33 32.60 -4.30
CA LEU A 123 -2.83 33.99 -4.32
C LEU A 123 -3.95 35.04 -4.18
N ASN A 124 -5.14 34.71 -4.68
CA ASN A 124 -6.32 35.53 -4.51
C ASN A 124 -6.94 35.21 -3.14
N ILE A 125 -7.66 36.18 -2.55
CA ILE A 125 -8.15 36.23 -1.15
C ILE A 125 -9.12 35.08 -0.75
N ALA A 126 -9.15 33.98 -1.48
CA ALA A 126 -9.84 32.76 -1.13
C ALA A 126 -9.16 32.06 0.07
N ASP A 127 -9.97 31.39 0.88
CA ASP A 127 -9.46 30.60 1.99
C ASP A 127 -8.64 29.40 1.46
N ALA A 128 -7.59 29.05 2.21
CA ALA A 128 -6.83 27.85 1.93
C ALA A 128 -7.73 26.60 2.07
N TYR A 129 -7.55 25.63 1.19
CA TYR A 129 -8.34 24.40 1.18
C TYR A 129 -7.45 23.18 0.98
N TRP A 130 -7.95 22.02 1.41
CA TRP A 130 -7.27 20.75 1.18
C TRP A 130 -7.75 20.11 -0.11
N ASP A 131 -6.88 19.36 -0.77
CA ASP A 131 -7.21 18.54 -1.92
C ASP A 131 -6.47 17.19 -1.95
N GLY A 132 -6.95 16.27 -2.79
CA GLY A 132 -6.39 14.93 -2.99
C GLY A 132 -7.30 13.80 -2.51
N VAL A 133 -7.08 12.59 -3.04
CA VAL A 133 -7.88 11.38 -2.81
C VAL A 133 -7.95 11.00 -1.32
N TRP A 134 -6.91 11.31 -0.55
CA TRP A 134 -6.85 10.98 0.88
C TRP A 134 -7.42 12.06 1.81
N LYS A 135 -7.92 13.17 1.25
CA LYS A 135 -8.65 14.18 2.02
C LYS A 135 -9.87 13.52 2.66
N ASN A 136 -9.92 13.54 3.99
CA ASN A 136 -10.92 12.91 4.85
C ASN A 136 -10.83 11.37 4.99
N GLN A 137 -9.73 10.75 4.56
CA GLN A 137 -9.56 9.31 4.76
C GLN A 137 -9.02 8.99 6.16
N THR A 138 -9.57 7.95 6.77
CA THR A 138 -9.15 7.41 8.07
C THR A 138 -8.91 5.92 7.94
N SER A 139 -7.76 5.45 8.43
CA SER A 139 -7.38 4.05 8.50
C SER A 139 -7.48 3.34 7.14
N LYS A 140 -6.94 3.97 6.09
CA LYS A 140 -6.89 3.42 4.72
C LYS A 140 -5.50 2.93 4.39
N PHE A 141 -5.38 2.08 3.38
CA PHE A 141 -4.14 1.37 3.06
C PHE A 141 -3.54 1.87 1.77
N LEU A 142 -2.25 2.24 1.85
CA LEU A 142 -1.44 2.67 0.72
C LEU A 142 -0.64 1.46 0.25
N PRO A 143 -0.84 0.99 -0.99
CA PRO A 143 -0.09 -0.14 -1.53
C PRO A 143 1.33 0.28 -1.94
N VAL A 144 2.33 -0.45 -1.43
CA VAL A 144 3.74 -0.25 -1.79
C VAL A 144 4.42 -1.56 -2.13
N GLN A 145 5.57 -1.49 -2.81
CA GLN A 145 6.41 -2.64 -3.10
C GLN A 145 7.85 -2.41 -2.68
N LEU A 146 8.41 -3.43 -2.03
CA LEU A 146 9.85 -3.54 -1.82
C LEU A 146 10.45 -4.31 -2.97
N VAL A 147 11.52 -3.78 -3.55
CA VAL A 147 12.27 -4.47 -4.60
C VAL A 147 13.65 -4.79 -4.04
N LYS A 148 13.95 -6.08 -3.86
CA LYS A 148 15.25 -6.52 -3.34
C LYS A 148 16.33 -6.55 -4.43
N GLN A 149 17.58 -6.68 -4.01
CA GLN A 149 18.75 -6.61 -4.91
C GLN A 149 18.73 -7.70 -5.99
N ASP A 150 18.13 -8.85 -5.71
CA ASP A 150 17.93 -9.95 -6.65
C ASP A 150 16.75 -9.74 -7.61
N GLY A 151 16.11 -8.57 -7.58
CA GLY A 151 14.98 -8.19 -8.43
C GLY A 151 13.63 -8.74 -7.96
N LYS A 152 13.57 -9.47 -6.85
CA LYS A 152 12.29 -9.94 -6.29
C LYS A 152 11.48 -8.77 -5.76
N ILE A 153 10.18 -8.82 -6.05
CA ILE A 153 9.20 -7.81 -5.68
C ILE A 153 8.35 -8.37 -4.54
N TYR A 154 8.13 -7.59 -3.50
CA TYR A 154 7.35 -7.98 -2.35
C TYR A 154 6.27 -6.94 -2.10
N ASN A 155 5.01 -7.37 -2.09
CA ASN A 155 3.89 -6.48 -1.84
C ASN A 155 3.77 -6.14 -0.37
N CYS A 156 3.41 -4.88 -0.12
CA CYS A 156 3.27 -4.33 1.21
C CYS A 156 2.07 -3.37 1.25
N TRP A 157 1.68 -2.98 2.45
CA TRP A 157 0.76 -1.87 2.66
C TRP A 157 1.20 -1.02 3.85
N ILE A 158 0.87 0.27 3.82
CA ILE A 158 1.02 1.21 4.94
C ILE A 158 -0.37 1.75 5.27
N ARG A 159 -0.80 1.67 6.52
CA ARG A 159 -2.09 2.20 6.96
C ARG A 159 -1.95 3.65 7.41
N ILE A 160 -2.71 4.53 6.76
CA ILE A 160 -2.59 5.99 6.89
C ILE A 160 -3.97 6.59 7.20
N SER A 161 -3.98 7.63 8.04
CA SER A 161 -5.10 8.58 8.17
C SER A 161 -4.64 10.00 7.85
N PHE A 162 -5.57 10.84 7.42
CA PHE A 162 -5.39 12.28 7.40
C PHE A 162 -6.21 12.93 8.52
N SER A 163 -5.59 13.83 9.28
CA SER A 163 -6.25 14.67 10.29
C SER A 163 -6.08 16.14 9.92
N ASN A 164 -7.19 16.83 9.66
CA ASN A 164 -7.24 18.28 9.47
C ASN A 164 -7.50 19.02 10.80
N ASP A 165 -6.83 18.59 11.86
CA ASP A 165 -6.82 19.32 13.14
C ASP A 165 -5.90 20.57 13.06
N ALA A 166 -5.74 21.27 14.18
CA ALA A 166 -4.94 22.50 14.25
C ALA A 166 -3.49 22.36 13.75
N GLN A 167 -2.92 21.15 13.77
CA GLN A 167 -1.57 20.88 13.29
C GLN A 167 -1.53 20.31 11.88
N SER A 168 -2.65 19.77 11.38
CA SER A 168 -2.80 19.20 10.05
C SER A 168 -1.71 18.18 9.69
N LYS A 169 -2.04 16.90 9.76
CA LYS A 169 -1.03 15.82 9.69
C LYS A 169 -1.56 14.60 8.98
N ILE A 170 -0.65 13.82 8.41
CA ILE A 170 -0.91 12.40 8.14
C ILE A 170 -0.44 11.58 9.34
N ILE A 171 -1.16 10.52 9.66
CA ILE A 171 -0.89 9.62 10.78
C ILE A 171 -0.58 8.24 10.18
N LEU A 172 0.60 7.72 10.47
CA LEU A 172 1.04 6.40 10.06
C LEU A 172 0.75 5.41 11.20
N HIS A 173 -0.16 4.47 10.98
CA HIS A 173 -0.64 3.57 12.03
C HIS A 173 0.25 2.32 12.14
N ASP A 174 0.32 1.57 11.04
CA ASP A 174 1.07 0.33 10.93
C ASP A 174 1.32 0.00 9.46
N ALA A 175 2.14 -1.03 9.22
CA ALA A 175 2.46 -1.54 7.91
C ALA A 175 2.66 -3.05 7.96
N ALA A 176 2.51 -3.70 6.81
CA ALA A 176 2.93 -5.08 6.65
C ALA A 176 3.64 -5.32 5.32
N PHE A 177 4.63 -6.20 5.37
CA PHE A 177 5.42 -6.70 4.26
C PHE A 177 5.15 -8.19 4.07
N CYS A 178 4.83 -8.63 2.85
CA CYS A 178 4.73 -10.05 2.55
C CYS A 178 6.13 -10.67 2.39
N LYS A 179 6.41 -11.78 3.07
CA LYS A 179 7.70 -12.49 2.96
C LYS A 179 7.83 -13.35 1.69
N THR A 180 6.76 -13.46 0.91
CA THR A 180 6.73 -14.23 -0.34
C THR A 180 6.69 -13.29 -1.53
N ALA A 181 7.70 -13.40 -2.39
CA ALA A 181 7.82 -12.55 -3.57
C ALA A 181 6.65 -12.74 -4.54
N SER A 182 6.21 -11.63 -5.15
CA SER A 182 5.17 -11.54 -6.18
C SER A 182 3.81 -12.11 -5.79
N LEU A 183 3.57 -12.38 -4.50
CA LEU A 183 2.31 -12.90 -4.04
C LEU A 183 1.26 -11.80 -3.97
N LEU A 184 0.08 -12.05 -4.54
CA LEU A 184 -1.09 -11.20 -4.32
C LEU A 184 -1.44 -11.23 -2.83
N ILE A 185 -1.53 -10.05 -2.22
CA ILE A 185 -1.97 -9.91 -0.84
C ILE A 185 -3.24 -9.07 -0.77
N LYS A 186 -3.83 -9.01 0.41
CA LYS A 186 -4.93 -8.09 0.70
C LYS A 186 -4.49 -7.02 1.68
N ALA A 187 -4.90 -5.79 1.43
CA ALA A 187 -4.67 -4.67 2.34
C ALA A 187 -5.18 -5.00 3.75
N GLY A 188 -4.37 -4.69 4.78
CA GLY A 188 -4.69 -4.92 6.19
C GLY A 188 -4.43 -6.34 6.71
N GLN A 189 -4.14 -7.32 5.86
CA GLN A 189 -3.76 -8.67 6.30
C GLN A 189 -2.29 -8.72 6.74
N HIS A 190 -2.01 -9.39 7.86
CA HIS A 190 -0.69 -9.64 8.42
C HIS A 190 -0.69 -10.82 9.39
#